data_AF-A0A7C2FIQ5-F1
#
_entry.id   AF-A0A7C2FIQ5-F1
#
_cell.length_a   1.000
_cell.length_b   1.000
_cell.length_c   1.000
_cell.angle_alpha   90.00
_cell.angle_beta   90.00
_cell.angle_gamma   90.00
#
_symmetry.space_group_name_H-M   'P 1'
#
loop_
_entity.id
_entity.type
_entity.pdbx_description
1 polymer ?
#
loop_
_entity_poly.entity_id
_entity_poly.type
_entity_poly.pdbx_seq_one_letter_code
_entity_poly.pdbx_strand_id
1 'polypeptide(L)'
;DAPPPVAAVLARAIAAARAFRKHQRFDSASGSLFRLALRRLPVPSSLLVVGSGPTAAAVCRTARDLAIPQVTVASRTAPAWLRGRASAWQPLERLAALPRHDLAVVALGGDAPVLQPEHLPAAAVLDLSTPRRTDPADPRVTDLRALRELAGFEGRAPLFADLDRDIERVLAHWSEDAGSPVGRFRRAVELRRRADLERIARRHPEIPRDVLETITRSLIAHILHEPSERLRALDPVTASLVASIFEPAEQP
;
A
#
# COMPACT_ATOMS: atom_id res chain seq x y z
N ASP A 1 6.60 4.29 -16.36
CA ASP A 1 5.70 3.13 -16.45
C ASP A 1 6.49 1.84 -16.49
N ALA A 2 6.03 0.80 -15.80
CA ALA A 2 6.68 -0.51 -15.82
C ALA A 2 6.48 -1.16 -17.21
N PRO A 3 7.48 -1.90 -17.75
CA PRO A 3 7.33 -2.63 -18.99
C PRO A 3 6.07 -3.53 -18.97
N PRO A 4 5.37 -3.73 -20.11
CA PRO A 4 4.12 -4.50 -20.18
C PRO A 4 4.12 -5.85 -19.44
N PRO A 5 5.17 -6.70 -19.51
CA PRO A 5 5.20 -7.95 -18.76
C PRO A 5 5.28 -7.73 -17.23
N VAL A 6 6.00 -6.70 -16.78
CA VAL A 6 6.10 -6.35 -15.36
C VAL A 6 4.78 -5.80 -14.84
N ALA A 7 4.10 -4.96 -15.63
CA ALA A 7 2.78 -4.44 -15.30
C ALA A 7 1.73 -5.55 -15.16
N ALA A 8 1.77 -6.57 -16.02
CA ALA A 8 0.88 -7.74 -15.93
C ALA A 8 1.13 -8.57 -14.66
N VAL A 9 2.40 -8.79 -14.29
CA VAL A 9 2.78 -9.49 -13.06
C VAL A 9 2.32 -8.70 -11.82
N LEU A 10 2.54 -7.38 -11.81
CA LEU A 10 2.10 -6.52 -10.70
C LEU A 10 0.57 -6.49 -10.57
N ALA A 11 -0.16 -6.44 -11.69
CA ALA A 11 -1.63 -6.50 -11.67
C ALA A 11 -2.16 -7.82 -11.08
N ARG A 12 -1.52 -8.95 -11.41
CA ARG A 12 -1.85 -10.26 -10.83
C ARG A 12 -1.56 -10.31 -9.33
N ALA A 13 -0.39 -9.82 -8.92
CA ALA A 13 -0.03 -9.73 -7.49
C ALA A 13 -1.01 -8.85 -6.71
N ILE A 14 -1.44 -7.72 -7.27
CA ILE A 14 -2.44 -6.83 -6.65
C ILE A 14 -3.80 -7.53 -6.54
N ALA A 15 -4.23 -8.26 -7.58
CA ALA A 15 -5.50 -8.99 -7.56
C ALA A 15 -5.50 -10.11 -6.50
N ALA A 16 -4.44 -10.91 -6.44
CA ALA A 16 -4.26 -11.93 -5.40
C ALA A 16 -4.26 -11.32 -3.99
N ALA A 17 -3.52 -10.23 -3.79
CA ALA A 17 -3.49 -9.52 -2.51
C ALA A 17 -4.88 -8.98 -2.10
N ARG A 18 -5.70 -8.52 -3.06
CA ARG A 18 -7.08 -8.07 -2.79
C ARG A 18 -8.01 -9.23 -2.43
N ALA A 19 -7.93 -10.33 -3.16
CA ALA A 19 -8.70 -11.54 -2.87
C ALA A 19 -8.39 -12.07 -1.47
N PHE A 20 -7.10 -12.15 -1.15
CA PHE A 20 -6.61 -12.57 0.16
C PHE A 20 -7.11 -11.66 1.29
N ARG A 21 -7.03 -10.33 1.12
CA ARG A 21 -7.54 -9.34 2.10
C ARG A 21 -9.06 -9.39 2.30
N LYS A 22 -9.83 -9.92 1.34
CA LYS A 22 -11.30 -10.04 1.47
C LYS A 22 -11.68 -11.11 2.49
N HIS A 23 -10.89 -12.17 2.59
CA HIS A 23 -11.16 -13.31 3.47
C HIS A 23 -10.34 -13.27 4.77
N GLN A 24 -9.25 -12.50 4.79
CA GLN A 24 -8.40 -12.33 5.97
C GLN A 24 -8.48 -10.90 6.50
N ARG A 25 -8.92 -10.75 7.75
CA ARG A 25 -8.86 -9.47 8.47
C ARG A 25 -7.44 -9.21 8.94
N PHE A 26 -6.66 -8.51 8.13
CA PHE A 26 -5.38 -7.97 8.58
C PHE A 26 -5.55 -6.61 9.25
N ASP A 27 -5.15 -6.51 10.52
CA ASP A 27 -4.76 -5.24 11.12
C ASP A 27 -3.35 -4.85 10.59
N SER A 28 -3.24 -4.60 9.28
CA SER A 28 -1.97 -4.29 8.61
C SER A 28 -1.66 -2.80 8.54
N ALA A 29 -2.15 -1.99 9.48
CA ALA A 29 -1.67 -0.62 9.61
C ALA A 29 -0.30 -0.65 10.30
N SER A 30 0.65 0.22 9.96
CA SER A 30 1.89 0.36 10.74
C SER A 30 1.64 0.65 12.25
N GLY A 31 0.42 1.05 12.61
CA GLY A 31 -0.07 1.09 13.98
C GLY A 31 -0.08 -0.28 14.70
N SER A 32 -0.22 -1.40 14.01
CA SER A 32 -0.11 -2.74 14.62
C SER A 32 1.33 -3.10 15.00
N LEU A 33 2.34 -2.59 14.28
CA LEU A 33 3.74 -2.69 14.69
C LEU A 33 4.00 -1.89 15.97
N PHE A 34 3.40 -0.70 16.08
CA PHE A 34 3.45 0.09 17.30
C PHE A 34 2.77 -0.63 18.47
N ARG A 35 1.55 -1.19 18.29
CA ARG A 35 0.88 -2.01 19.32
C ARG A 35 1.70 -3.24 19.71
N LEU A 36 2.35 -3.89 18.75
CA LEU A 36 3.22 -5.04 19.00
C LEU A 36 4.43 -4.63 19.86
N ALA A 37 5.06 -3.49 19.55
CA ALA A 37 6.17 -2.97 20.33
C ALA A 37 5.78 -2.71 21.79
N LEU A 38 4.58 -2.14 22.02
CA LEU A 38 4.04 -1.88 23.36
C LEU A 38 3.71 -3.16 24.17
N ARG A 39 3.84 -4.37 23.60
CA ARG A 39 3.82 -5.61 24.40
C ARG A 39 5.11 -5.83 25.19
N ARG A 40 6.19 -5.15 24.83
CA ARG A 40 7.51 -5.26 25.47
C ARG A 40 8.03 -3.93 26.00
N LEU A 41 7.53 -2.82 25.47
CA LEU A 41 7.80 -1.47 25.95
C LEU A 41 6.69 -1.03 26.90
N PRO A 42 6.99 -0.25 27.95
CA PRO A 42 5.95 0.37 28.77
C PRO A 42 5.08 1.29 27.92
N VAL A 43 3.80 1.40 28.27
CA VAL A 43 2.90 2.37 27.63
C VAL A 43 3.44 3.78 27.94
N PRO A 44 3.81 4.57 26.92
CA PRO A 44 4.42 5.87 27.16
C PRO A 44 3.38 6.89 27.61
N SER A 45 3.74 7.75 28.55
CA SER A 45 2.99 8.96 28.88
C SER A 45 3.29 10.08 27.86
N SER A 46 4.46 10.05 27.24
CA SER A 46 4.88 10.99 26.20
C SER A 46 5.51 10.28 25.00
N LEU A 47 5.01 10.62 23.80
CA LEU A 47 5.41 10.02 22.53
C LEU A 47 5.96 11.08 21.59
N LEU A 48 7.14 10.84 21.05
CA LEU A 48 7.72 11.57 19.92
C LEU A 48 7.59 10.72 18.66
N VAL A 49 7.05 11.28 17.58
CA VAL A 49 6.99 10.62 16.26
C VAL A 49 7.83 11.41 15.28
N VAL A 50 8.88 10.79 14.74
CA VAL A 50 9.80 11.42 13.79
C VAL A 50 9.44 11.01 12.37
N GLY A 51 8.88 11.92 11.59
CA GLY A 51 8.39 11.70 10.24
C GLY A 51 6.94 12.13 10.03
N SER A 52 6.54 12.31 8.76
CA SER A 52 5.20 12.78 8.38
C SER A 52 4.46 11.84 7.42
N GLY A 53 5.07 10.72 7.04
CA GLY A 53 4.53 9.77 6.06
C GLY A 53 3.38 8.90 6.59
N PRO A 54 2.90 7.95 5.78
CA PRO A 54 1.80 7.06 6.13
C PRO A 54 2.03 6.26 7.43
N THR A 55 3.26 5.80 7.67
CA THR A 55 3.68 5.10 8.90
C THR A 55 3.50 6.00 10.12
N ALA A 56 4.02 7.22 10.09
CA ALA A 56 3.87 8.20 11.17
C ALA A 56 2.39 8.53 11.44
N ALA A 57 1.59 8.70 10.38
CA ALA A 57 0.16 8.94 10.50
C ALA A 57 -0.57 7.77 11.16
N ALA A 58 -0.20 6.52 10.84
CA ALA A 58 -0.76 5.32 11.44
C ALA A 58 -0.40 5.20 12.93
N VAL A 59 0.87 5.46 13.28
CA VAL A 59 1.34 5.51 14.69
C VAL A 59 0.55 6.56 15.46
N CYS A 60 0.39 7.77 14.91
CA CYS A 60 -0.37 8.85 15.57
C CYS A 60 -1.86 8.54 15.72
N ARG A 61 -2.46 7.77 14.80
CA ARG A 61 -3.84 7.28 14.98
C ARG A 61 -3.91 6.28 16.13
N THR A 62 -3.03 5.30 16.14
CA THR A 62 -2.97 4.30 17.21
C THR A 62 -2.66 4.91 18.57
N ALA A 63 -1.77 5.90 18.64
CA ALA A 63 -1.47 6.61 19.88
C ALA A 63 -2.72 7.31 20.46
N ARG A 64 -3.57 7.86 19.59
CA ARG A 64 -4.86 8.43 19.99
C ARG A 64 -5.83 7.37 20.47
N ASP A 65 -5.93 6.24 19.77
CA ASP A 65 -6.79 5.11 20.18
C ASP A 65 -6.39 4.55 21.55
N LEU A 66 -5.09 4.60 21.87
CA LEU A 66 -4.52 4.18 23.15
C LEU A 66 -4.55 5.30 24.22
N ALA A 67 -5.11 6.46 23.91
CA ALA A 67 -5.18 7.62 24.80
C ALA A 67 -3.81 8.06 25.37
N ILE A 68 -2.74 7.96 24.57
CA ILE A 68 -1.43 8.51 24.96
C ILE A 68 -1.56 10.03 25.12
N PRO A 69 -1.27 10.60 26.30
CA PRO A 69 -1.70 11.96 26.63
C PRO A 69 -0.87 13.03 25.93
N GLN A 70 0.42 12.78 25.67
CA GLN A 70 1.28 13.72 24.97
C GLN A 70 1.89 13.07 23.72
N VAL A 71 1.56 13.63 22.55
CA VAL A 71 2.12 13.21 21.26
C VAL A 71 2.71 14.42 20.56
N THR A 72 4.02 14.37 20.30
CA THR A 72 4.76 15.36 19.50
C THR A 72 5.20 14.72 18.19
N VAL A 73 5.06 15.44 17.08
CA VAL A 73 5.45 15.01 15.74
C VAL A 73 6.56 15.92 15.23
N ALA A 74 7.73 15.36 14.96
CA ALA A 74 8.87 16.07 14.39
C ALA A 74 9.03 15.72 12.92
N SER A 75 8.97 16.70 12.02
CA SER A 75 9.14 16.48 10.58
C SER A 75 9.59 17.74 9.84
N ARG A 76 10.23 17.58 8.68
CA ARG A 76 10.67 18.70 7.82
C ARG A 76 9.52 19.63 7.41
N THR A 77 8.34 19.06 7.20
CA THR A 77 7.14 19.80 6.82
C THR A 77 5.99 19.36 7.71
N ALA A 78 5.18 20.31 8.15
CA ALA A 78 3.98 20.05 8.95
C ALA A 78 3.01 19.14 8.17
N PRO A 79 2.65 17.97 8.70
CA PRO A 79 1.77 17.04 7.99
C PRO A 79 0.33 17.58 7.90
N ALA A 80 -0.28 17.48 6.72
CA ALA A 80 -1.67 17.91 6.52
C ALA A 80 -2.67 17.17 7.43
N TRP A 81 -2.39 15.91 7.77
CA TRP A 81 -3.22 15.09 8.67
C TRP A 81 -3.15 15.52 10.15
N LEU A 82 -2.29 16.48 10.49
CA LEU A 82 -2.14 17.05 11.83
C LEU A 82 -2.75 18.47 11.94
N ARG A 83 -3.34 19.01 10.86
CA ARG A 83 -3.94 20.36 10.84
C ARG A 83 -4.95 20.51 11.99
N GLY A 84 -4.86 21.64 12.70
CA GLY A 84 -5.66 21.95 13.89
C GLY A 84 -5.01 21.57 15.23
N ARG A 85 -3.79 20.99 15.21
CA ARG A 85 -3.02 20.63 16.43
C ARG A 85 -1.58 21.11 16.37
N ALA A 86 -1.37 22.38 16.01
CA ALA A 86 -0.05 22.95 15.74
C ALA A 86 0.96 22.78 16.91
N SER A 87 0.50 22.75 18.17
CA SER A 87 1.34 22.49 19.33
C SER A 87 1.93 21.08 19.39
N ALA A 88 1.36 20.13 18.66
CA ALA A 88 1.85 18.77 18.52
C ALA A 88 2.85 18.61 17.37
N TRP A 89 3.17 19.66 16.59
CA TRP A 89 4.19 19.59 15.54
C TRP A 89 5.42 20.43 15.90
N GLN A 90 6.59 19.90 15.56
CA GLN A 90 7.86 20.59 15.65
C GLN A 90 8.65 20.38 14.34
N PRO A 91 9.38 21.41 13.88
CA PRO A 91 10.30 21.25 12.76
C PRO A 91 11.41 20.25 13.14
N LEU A 92 11.84 19.43 12.18
CA LEU A 92 12.82 18.36 12.41
C LEU A 92 14.17 18.90 12.92
N GLU A 93 14.53 20.12 12.52
CA GLU A 93 15.76 20.80 12.94
C GLU A 93 15.79 21.08 14.45
N ARG A 94 14.63 21.10 15.10
CA ARG A 94 14.52 21.29 16.56
C ARG A 94 14.53 19.99 17.36
N LEU A 95 14.68 18.84 16.71
CA LEU A 95 14.57 17.51 17.34
C LEU A 95 15.42 17.39 18.61
N ALA A 96 16.70 17.77 18.55
CA ALA A 96 17.62 17.68 19.68
C ALA A 96 17.28 18.64 20.84
N ALA A 97 16.51 19.70 20.58
CA ALA A 97 16.11 20.70 21.57
C ALA A 97 14.73 20.41 22.19
N LEU A 98 14.07 19.30 21.80
CA LEU A 98 12.80 18.91 22.39
C LEU A 98 13.03 18.34 23.81
N PRO A 99 12.03 18.49 24.70
CA PRO A 99 12.07 17.79 25.99
C PRO A 99 12.15 16.27 25.77
N ARG A 100 12.67 15.56 26.77
CA ARG A 100 12.78 14.10 26.70
C ARG A 100 11.38 13.45 26.75
N HIS A 101 11.12 12.54 25.82
CA HIS A 101 9.91 11.70 25.78
C HIS A 101 10.19 10.29 26.32
N ASP A 102 9.14 9.55 26.67
CA ASP A 102 9.28 8.16 27.10
C ASP A 102 9.66 7.27 25.91
N LEU A 103 9.02 7.52 24.76
CA LEU A 103 9.23 6.75 23.53
C LEU A 103 9.32 7.67 22.32
N ALA A 104 10.34 7.45 21.49
CA ALA A 104 10.41 7.97 20.13
C ALA A 104 10.05 6.88 19.12
N VAL A 105 9.23 7.19 18.12
CA VAL A 105 8.97 6.33 16.97
C VAL A 105 9.55 7.00 15.73
N VAL A 106 10.59 6.40 15.16
CA VAL A 106 11.26 6.88 13.95
C VAL A 106 10.60 6.22 12.74
N ALA A 107 10.02 7.05 11.87
CA ALA A 107 9.25 6.63 10.70
C ALA A 107 9.63 7.47 9.48
N LEU A 108 10.93 7.50 9.20
CA LEU A 108 11.54 8.27 8.12
C LEU A 108 11.70 7.40 6.86
N GLY A 109 11.59 8.01 5.68
CA GLY A 109 11.73 7.33 4.38
C GLY A 109 12.74 8.03 3.46
N GLY A 110 12.98 7.45 2.29
CA GLY A 110 13.79 8.07 1.22
C GLY A 110 15.25 8.26 1.59
N ASP A 111 15.79 9.46 1.37
CA ASP A 111 17.20 9.80 1.63
C ASP A 111 17.39 10.53 2.98
N ALA A 112 16.49 10.31 3.94
CA ALA A 112 16.61 10.90 5.26
C ALA A 112 17.92 10.48 5.94
N PRO A 113 18.65 11.39 6.61
CA PRO A 113 19.89 11.03 7.29
C PRO A 113 19.64 10.03 8.43
N VAL A 114 20.67 9.26 8.77
CA VAL A 114 20.68 8.48 10.01
C VAL A 114 20.72 9.47 11.17
N LEU A 115 19.78 9.32 12.11
CA LEU A 115 19.69 10.11 13.32
C LEU A 115 20.72 9.58 14.33
N GLN A 116 21.52 10.50 14.85
CA GLN A 116 22.46 10.17 15.92
C GLN A 116 21.72 9.98 17.25
N PRO A 117 22.16 9.04 18.10
CA PRO A 117 21.56 8.75 19.40
C PRO A 117 21.28 9.99 20.26
N GLU A 118 22.23 10.94 20.31
CA GLU A 118 22.16 12.18 21.09
C GLU A 118 21.07 13.14 20.61
N HIS A 119 20.67 13.06 19.34
CA HIS A 119 19.64 13.91 18.77
C HIS A 119 18.23 13.38 18.99
N LEU A 120 18.08 12.18 19.57
CA LEU A 120 16.80 11.56 19.88
C LEU A 120 16.51 11.71 21.39
N PRO A 121 15.71 12.71 21.80
CA PRO A 121 15.40 12.95 23.21
C PRO A 121 14.32 11.97 23.67
N ALA A 122 14.65 10.68 23.78
CA ALA A 122 13.75 9.66 24.27
C ALA A 122 14.44 8.61 25.14
N ALA A 123 13.67 8.02 26.07
CA ALA A 123 14.14 6.91 26.90
C ALA A 123 14.20 5.58 26.13
N ALA A 124 13.23 5.33 25.25
CA ALA A 124 13.22 4.22 24.30
C ALA A 124 13.00 4.72 22.87
N VAL A 125 13.46 3.96 21.88
CA VAL A 125 13.33 4.29 20.45
C VAL A 125 12.78 3.09 19.69
N LEU A 126 11.76 3.31 18.88
CA LEU A 126 11.21 2.33 17.95
C LEU A 126 11.48 2.80 16.52
N ASP A 127 12.37 2.12 15.79
CA ASP A 127 12.64 2.44 14.39
C ASP A 127 11.81 1.57 13.44
N LEU A 128 10.85 2.21 12.77
CA LEU A 128 9.98 1.63 11.75
C LEU A 128 10.39 2.02 10.32
N SER A 129 11.58 2.61 10.16
CA SER A 129 12.10 3.09 8.88
C SER A 129 12.65 1.94 8.04
N THR A 130 12.58 2.08 6.72
CA THR A 130 13.24 1.17 5.78
C THR A 130 13.92 1.97 4.67
N PRO A 131 15.27 1.98 4.59
CA PRO A 131 16.22 1.40 5.55
C PRO A 131 16.18 2.08 6.94
N ARG A 132 16.79 1.41 7.93
CA ARG A 132 16.95 1.89 9.32
C ARG A 132 17.55 3.30 9.34
N ARG A 133 17.08 4.15 10.26
CA ARG A 133 17.51 5.54 10.44
C ARG A 133 18.05 5.83 11.83
N THR A 134 18.23 4.82 12.67
CA THR A 134 18.92 4.94 13.95
C THR A 134 20.18 4.08 13.96
N ASP A 135 21.09 4.40 14.87
CA ASP A 135 22.26 3.58 15.14
C ASP A 135 21.84 2.18 15.63
N PRO A 136 22.26 1.07 15.00
CA PRO A 136 22.00 -0.28 15.48
C PRO A 136 22.69 -0.63 16.81
N ALA A 137 23.74 0.09 17.21
CA ALA A 137 24.43 -0.12 18.48
C ALA A 137 23.74 0.58 19.67
N ASP A 138 22.79 1.49 19.43
CA ASP A 138 22.06 2.17 20.49
C ASP A 138 21.11 1.19 21.22
N PRO A 139 21.34 0.89 22.52
CA PRO A 139 20.56 -0.09 23.25
C PRO A 139 19.10 0.33 23.47
N ARG A 140 18.76 1.61 23.23
CA ARG A 140 17.38 2.11 23.32
C ARG A 140 16.54 1.70 22.12
N VAL A 141 17.17 1.29 21.02
CA VAL A 141 16.52 1.05 19.73
C VAL A 141 15.93 -0.36 19.65
N THR A 142 14.63 -0.42 19.46
CA THR A 142 13.91 -1.58 18.92
C THR A 142 13.63 -1.33 17.44
N ASP A 143 14.03 -2.23 16.56
CA ASP A 143 13.85 -2.08 15.12
C ASP A 143 12.82 -3.08 14.55
N LEU A 144 12.57 -2.99 13.24
CA LEU A 144 11.68 -3.92 12.53
C LEU A 144 12.12 -5.39 12.62
N ARG A 145 13.42 -5.69 12.74
CA ARG A 145 13.91 -7.07 12.88
C ARG A 145 13.54 -7.63 14.26
N ALA A 146 13.79 -6.87 15.33
CA ALA A 146 13.39 -7.23 16.68
C ALA A 146 11.87 -7.42 16.78
N LEU A 147 11.08 -6.56 16.14
CA LEU A 147 9.63 -6.73 16.06
C LEU A 147 9.20 -7.99 15.29
N ARG A 148 9.93 -8.38 14.24
CA ARG A 148 9.64 -9.62 13.51
C ARG A 148 9.85 -10.86 14.38
N GLU A 149 10.92 -10.89 15.17
CA GLU A 149 11.17 -11.97 16.13
C GLU A 149 10.04 -12.04 17.16
N LEU A 150 9.58 -10.89 17.68
CA LEU A 150 8.44 -10.80 18.60
C LEU A 150 7.10 -11.18 17.98
N ALA A 151 6.90 -10.91 16.69
CA ALA A 151 5.66 -11.23 15.99
C ALA A 151 5.43 -12.74 15.85
N GLY A 152 6.45 -13.57 16.10
CA GLY A 152 6.38 -15.02 15.94
C GLY A 152 5.94 -15.37 14.52
N PHE A 153 6.80 -15.13 13.53
CA PHE A 153 6.52 -15.57 12.16
C PHE A 153 6.50 -17.10 12.03
N GLU A 154 7.04 -17.82 13.02
CA GLU A 154 6.85 -19.26 13.17
C GLU A 154 5.38 -19.58 13.52
N GLY A 155 4.72 -20.38 12.67
CA GLY A 155 3.30 -20.74 12.84
C GLY A 155 2.34 -20.10 11.83
N ARG A 156 2.82 -19.27 10.89
CA ARG A 156 2.01 -18.71 9.79
C ARG A 156 1.99 -19.55 8.51
N ALA A 157 2.53 -20.77 8.52
CA ALA A 157 2.46 -21.69 7.39
C ALA A 157 1.02 -21.85 6.83
N PRO A 158 -0.05 -21.92 7.65
CA PRO A 158 -1.41 -21.96 7.13
C PRO A 158 -1.81 -20.68 6.36
N LEU A 159 -1.31 -19.53 6.80
CA LEU A 159 -1.61 -18.22 6.22
C LEU A 159 -0.87 -18.00 4.89
N PHE A 160 0.34 -18.57 4.75
CA PHE A 160 1.04 -18.64 3.46
C PHE A 160 0.36 -19.64 2.51
N ALA A 161 -0.10 -20.80 3.00
CA ALA A 161 -0.87 -21.74 2.19
C ALA A 161 -2.20 -21.14 1.69
N ASP A 162 -2.87 -20.32 2.50
CA ASP A 162 -4.07 -19.57 2.08
C ASP A 162 -3.75 -18.55 0.98
N LEU A 163 -2.63 -17.82 1.14
CA LEU A 163 -2.16 -16.88 0.14
C LEU A 163 -1.82 -17.59 -1.18
N ASP A 164 -1.11 -18.72 -1.11
CA ASP A 164 -0.76 -19.53 -2.27
C ASP A 164 -2.01 -20.02 -3.00
N ARG A 165 -3.04 -20.49 -2.27
CA ARG A 165 -4.33 -20.87 -2.87
C ARG A 165 -5.05 -19.70 -3.55
N ASP A 166 -5.00 -18.50 -2.98
CA ASP A 166 -5.60 -17.31 -3.58
C ASP A 166 -4.80 -16.81 -4.80
N ILE A 167 -3.46 -16.92 -4.76
CA ILE A 167 -2.60 -16.69 -5.91
C ILE A 167 -2.95 -17.66 -7.03
N GLU A 168 -2.99 -18.97 -6.74
CA GLU A 168 -3.35 -20.01 -7.72
C GLU A 168 -4.74 -19.79 -8.30
N ARG A 169 -5.75 -19.43 -7.49
CA ARG A 169 -7.10 -19.12 -7.98
C ARG A 169 -7.10 -17.93 -8.93
N VAL A 170 -6.35 -16.87 -8.61
CA VAL A 170 -6.21 -15.71 -9.48
C VAL A 170 -5.47 -16.08 -10.76
N LEU A 171 -4.40 -16.86 -10.67
CA LEU A 171 -3.65 -17.31 -11.84
C LEU A 171 -4.48 -18.23 -12.75
N ALA A 172 -5.25 -19.16 -12.19
CA ALA A 172 -6.16 -20.05 -12.92
C ALA A 172 -7.25 -19.25 -13.64
N HIS A 173 -7.93 -18.35 -12.93
CA HIS A 173 -8.95 -17.48 -13.52
C HIS A 173 -8.38 -16.61 -14.65
N TRP A 174 -7.16 -16.10 -14.48
CA TRP A 174 -6.49 -15.29 -15.49
C TRP A 174 -5.94 -16.12 -16.65
N SER A 175 -5.58 -17.38 -16.44
CA SER A 175 -5.18 -18.32 -17.49
C SER A 175 -6.39 -18.71 -18.35
N GLU A 176 -7.51 -19.02 -17.71
CA GLU A 176 -8.81 -19.29 -18.35
C GLU A 176 -9.32 -18.06 -19.12
N ASP A 177 -9.22 -16.86 -18.55
CA ASP A 177 -9.60 -15.61 -19.25
C ASP A 177 -8.56 -15.24 -20.34
N ALA A 178 -7.26 -15.42 -20.13
CA ALA A 178 -6.25 -15.06 -21.12
C ALA A 178 -6.29 -15.93 -22.39
N GLY A 179 -6.70 -17.19 -22.27
CA GLY A 179 -6.85 -18.10 -23.41
C GLY A 179 -8.25 -18.07 -24.01
N SER A 180 -9.29 -17.74 -23.24
CA SER A 180 -10.68 -17.78 -23.72
C SER A 180 -11.01 -16.63 -24.66
N PRO A 181 -11.90 -16.85 -25.65
CA PRO A 181 -12.36 -15.79 -26.54
C PRO A 181 -12.91 -14.56 -25.81
N VAL A 182 -13.60 -14.78 -24.70
CA VAL A 182 -14.19 -13.70 -23.88
C VAL A 182 -13.13 -12.84 -23.22
N GLY A 183 -12.08 -13.44 -22.67
CA GLY A 183 -11.01 -12.63 -22.07
C GLY A 183 -10.07 -12.03 -23.12
N ARG A 184 -9.91 -12.62 -24.31
CA ARG A 184 -9.27 -11.95 -25.46
C ARG A 184 -10.04 -10.69 -25.88
N PHE A 185 -11.36 -10.81 -26.05
CA PHE A 185 -12.26 -9.68 -26.34
C PHE A 185 -12.18 -8.59 -25.26
N ARG A 186 -12.27 -8.96 -23.98
CA ARG A 186 -12.16 -7.99 -22.86
C ARG A 186 -10.82 -7.28 -22.80
N ARG A 187 -9.71 -7.99 -23.09
CA ARG A 187 -8.37 -7.37 -23.14
C ARG A 187 -8.24 -6.37 -24.27
N ALA A 188 -8.74 -6.69 -25.47
CA ALA A 188 -8.76 -5.75 -26.59
C ALA A 188 -9.51 -4.45 -26.24
N VAL A 189 -10.67 -4.57 -25.60
CA VAL A 189 -11.45 -3.40 -25.18
C VAL A 189 -10.74 -2.60 -24.08
N GLU A 190 -10.12 -3.27 -23.10
CA GLU A 190 -9.36 -2.59 -22.04
C GLU A 190 -8.11 -1.87 -22.58
N LEU A 191 -7.41 -2.43 -23.57
CA LEU A 191 -6.30 -1.76 -24.25
C LEU A 191 -6.77 -0.47 -24.94
N ARG A 192 -7.90 -0.54 -25.66
CA ARG A 192 -8.49 0.65 -26.28
C ARG A 192 -8.92 1.69 -25.26
N ARG A 193 -9.55 1.25 -24.16
CA ARG A 193 -9.96 2.13 -23.05
C ARG A 193 -8.77 2.89 -22.47
N ARG A 194 -7.62 2.24 -22.28
CA ARG A 194 -6.41 2.89 -21.75
C ARG A 194 -5.85 3.94 -22.71
N ALA A 195 -5.74 3.61 -24.00
CA ALA A 195 -5.30 4.55 -25.03
C ALA A 195 -6.25 5.78 -25.10
N ASP A 196 -7.55 5.54 -24.97
CA ASP A 196 -8.56 6.59 -24.96
C ASP A 196 -8.54 7.42 -23.68
N LEU A 197 -8.35 6.79 -22.51
CA LEU A 197 -8.15 7.48 -21.22
C LEU A 197 -6.97 8.44 -21.30
N GLU A 198 -5.83 8.00 -21.82
CA GLU A 198 -4.64 8.85 -21.96
C GLU A 198 -4.87 10.01 -22.93
N ARG A 199 -5.56 9.76 -24.04
CA ARG A 199 -5.95 10.79 -25.01
C ARG A 199 -6.88 11.83 -24.39
N ILE A 200 -7.86 11.40 -23.59
CA ILE A 200 -8.79 12.28 -22.88
C ILE A 200 -8.07 13.07 -21.80
N ALA A 201 -7.23 12.42 -20.99
CA ALA A 201 -6.47 13.07 -19.92
C ALA A 201 -5.51 14.15 -20.46
N ARG A 202 -4.94 13.97 -21.66
CA ARG A 202 -4.14 15.01 -22.33
C ARG A 202 -4.97 16.22 -22.78
N ARG A 203 -6.23 16.00 -23.18
CA ARG A 203 -7.13 17.04 -23.68
C ARG A 203 -7.87 17.79 -22.57
N HIS A 204 -8.05 17.14 -21.42
CA HIS A 204 -8.79 17.64 -20.27
C HIS A 204 -7.95 17.56 -18.99
N PRO A 205 -6.85 18.34 -18.88
CA PRO A 205 -5.99 18.32 -17.70
C PRO A 205 -6.69 18.82 -16.42
N GLU A 206 -7.79 19.55 -16.56
CA GLU A 206 -8.64 20.03 -15.47
C GLU A 206 -9.39 18.92 -14.72
N ILE A 207 -9.57 17.75 -15.34
CA ILE A 207 -10.27 16.62 -14.73
C ILE A 207 -9.26 15.67 -14.09
N PRO A 208 -9.39 15.38 -12.78
CA PRO A 208 -8.53 14.39 -12.11
C PRO A 208 -8.56 13.02 -12.81
N ARG A 209 -7.38 12.43 -12.98
CA ARG A 209 -7.20 11.18 -13.75
C ARG A 209 -7.98 10.00 -13.17
N ASP A 210 -8.11 9.94 -11.85
CA ASP A 210 -8.87 8.93 -11.11
C ASP A 210 -10.38 9.02 -11.36
N VAL A 211 -10.90 10.24 -11.54
CA VAL A 211 -12.31 10.48 -11.94
C VAL A 211 -12.54 9.98 -13.37
N LEU A 212 -11.65 10.32 -14.31
CA LEU A 212 -11.71 9.81 -15.69
C LEU A 212 -11.62 8.27 -15.73
N GLU A 213 -10.77 7.67 -14.91
CA GLU A 213 -10.63 6.21 -14.82
C GLU A 213 -11.92 5.57 -14.29
N THR A 214 -12.56 6.19 -13.31
CA THR A 214 -13.83 5.72 -12.73
C THR A 214 -14.96 5.76 -13.76
N ILE A 215 -15.11 6.88 -14.47
CA ILE A 215 -16.14 7.06 -15.51
C ILE A 215 -15.94 6.05 -16.63
N THR A 216 -14.73 5.97 -17.18
CA THR A 216 -14.44 5.06 -18.31
C THR A 216 -14.61 3.60 -17.92
N ARG A 217 -14.20 3.20 -16.72
CA ARG A 217 -14.40 1.81 -16.22
C ARG A 217 -15.88 1.49 -16.05
N SER A 218 -16.68 2.42 -15.52
CA SER A 218 -18.12 2.23 -15.33
C SER A 218 -18.85 2.09 -16.68
N LEU A 219 -18.54 2.96 -17.65
CA LEU A 219 -19.12 2.89 -19.00
C LEU A 219 -18.80 1.57 -19.70
N ILE A 220 -17.54 1.14 -19.66
CA ILE A 220 -17.12 -0.13 -20.26
C ILE A 220 -17.82 -1.30 -19.58
N ALA A 221 -17.93 -1.31 -18.25
CA ALA A 221 -18.62 -2.37 -17.53
C ALA A 221 -20.10 -2.48 -17.93
N HIS A 222 -20.78 -1.34 -18.11
CA HIS A 222 -22.17 -1.30 -18.55
C HIS A 222 -22.34 -1.80 -20.00
N ILE A 223 -21.49 -1.31 -20.92
CA ILE A 223 -21.57 -1.64 -22.35
C ILE A 223 -21.20 -3.11 -22.60
N LEU A 224 -20.21 -3.65 -21.88
CA LEU A 224 -19.68 -4.98 -22.13
C LEU A 224 -20.39 -6.12 -21.41
N HIS A 225 -21.34 -5.83 -20.52
CA HIS A 225 -22.03 -6.86 -19.76
C HIS A 225 -22.71 -7.88 -20.68
N GLU A 226 -23.65 -7.41 -21.52
CA GLU A 226 -24.42 -8.27 -22.42
C GLU A 226 -23.59 -8.90 -23.56
N PRO A 227 -22.66 -8.18 -24.24
CA PRO A 227 -21.74 -8.79 -25.20
C PRO A 227 -20.88 -9.91 -24.60
N SER A 228 -20.41 -9.75 -23.34
CA SER A 228 -19.63 -10.79 -22.67
C SER A 228 -20.47 -12.04 -22.37
N GLU A 229 -21.72 -11.87 -21.93
CA GLU A 229 -22.64 -13.00 -21.67
C GLU A 229 -22.96 -13.74 -22.97
N ARG A 230 -23.29 -13.02 -24.05
CA ARG A 230 -23.56 -13.61 -25.36
C ARG A 230 -22.35 -14.37 -25.90
N LEU A 231 -21.15 -13.81 -25.74
CA LEU A 231 -19.92 -14.47 -26.19
C LEU A 231 -19.58 -15.74 -25.39
N ARG A 232 -19.96 -15.82 -24.11
CA ARG A 232 -19.84 -17.06 -23.32
C ARG A 232 -20.84 -18.14 -23.71
N ALA A 233 -22.00 -17.75 -24.23
CA ALA A 233 -23.06 -18.68 -24.64
C ALA A 233 -22.84 -19.28 -26.05
N LEU A 234 -21.89 -18.74 -26.82
CA LEU A 234 -21.53 -19.27 -28.14
C LEU A 234 -20.66 -20.52 -28.04
N ASP A 235 -20.65 -21.32 -29.10
CA ASP A 235 -19.70 -22.41 -29.22
C ASP A 235 -18.25 -21.87 -29.29
N PRO A 236 -17.24 -22.66 -28.86
CA PRO A 236 -15.86 -22.18 -28.76
C PRO A 236 -15.26 -21.66 -30.06
N VAL A 237 -15.68 -22.18 -31.23
CA VAL A 237 -15.13 -21.78 -32.53
C VAL A 237 -15.69 -20.42 -32.94
N THR A 238 -17.00 -20.24 -32.85
CA THR A 238 -17.67 -18.96 -33.14
C THR A 238 -17.23 -17.88 -32.17
N ALA A 239 -17.13 -18.20 -30.88
CA ALA A 239 -16.65 -17.26 -29.88
C ALA A 239 -15.23 -16.78 -30.21
N SER A 240 -14.34 -17.70 -30.63
CA SER A 240 -12.96 -17.39 -31.02
C SER A 240 -12.89 -16.44 -32.22
N LEU A 241 -13.72 -16.65 -33.23
CA LEU A 241 -13.83 -15.79 -34.42
C LEU A 241 -14.35 -14.39 -34.07
N VAL A 242 -15.35 -14.29 -33.20
CA VAL A 242 -15.87 -12.99 -32.77
C VAL A 242 -14.80 -12.24 -31.97
N ALA A 243 -14.06 -12.93 -31.10
CA ALA A 243 -13.00 -12.32 -30.31
C ALA A 243 -11.85 -11.76 -31.16
N SER A 244 -11.47 -12.45 -32.25
CA SER A 244 -10.36 -12.01 -33.11
C SER A 244 -10.67 -10.75 -33.91
N ILE A 245 -11.95 -10.41 -34.15
CA ILE A 245 -12.36 -9.14 -34.80
C ILE A 245 -11.89 -7.92 -34.00
N PHE A 246 -11.81 -8.06 -32.67
CA PHE A 246 -11.45 -6.96 -31.77
C PHE A 246 -9.97 -6.96 -31.41
N GLU A 247 -9.23 -8.00 -31.75
CA GLU A 247 -7.78 -8.02 -31.54
C GLU A 247 -7.13 -6.96 -32.43
N PRO A 248 -6.17 -6.17 -31.91
CA PRO A 248 -5.47 -5.20 -32.71
C PRO A 248 -4.74 -5.93 -33.85
N ALA A 249 -4.87 -5.43 -35.08
CA ALA A 249 -4.07 -5.95 -36.20
C ALA A 249 -2.59 -5.92 -35.80
N GLU A 250 -1.91 -7.06 -35.90
CA GLU A 250 -0.44 -7.10 -35.76
C GLU A 250 0.13 -6.07 -36.73
N GLN A 251 0.71 -5.01 -36.19
CA GLN A 251 1.50 -4.09 -36.99
C GLN A 251 2.82 -4.80 -37.32
N PRO A 252 3.24 -4.84 -38.60
CA PRO A 252 4.56 -5.36 -38.97
C PRO A 252 5.69 -4.53 -38.35
#